data_AF-A0A662FXP0-F1
#
_entry.id   AF-A0A662FXP0-F1
#
_cell.length_a   1.000
_cell.length_b   1.000
_cell.length_c   1.000
_cell.angle_alpha   90.00
_cell.angle_beta   90.00
_cell.angle_gamma   90.00
#
_symmetry.space_group_name_H-M   'P 1'
#
loop_
_entity.id
_entity.type
_entity.pdbx_description
1 polymer ?
#
loop_
_entity_poly.entity_id
_entity_poly.type
_entity_poly.pdbx_seq_one_letter_code
_entity_poly.pdbx_strand_id
1 'polypeptide(L)'
;MKKDIVIVNPRSNIAIATLWTKKEIVAERLGNLIDKVNIVGTLYSMYGINFVIHTLDQNPVIDTLIVFGADLSKSGEALVELFVNKKIVPGLKLLWNISEIKEILDKVKVVDLRAAFKKGDWKKLFDAVKSHYNPASNAHRRRLGLEIIEPIGVSSWRHQLSGHFLFEYSLFRTWIKLLRTILMYGYVKDTEYGEKQKQMLNVMAVIGVFSKKVQLEKEFFEYFSQDDFKFHAESLLNPSESSKVSYTYGQRLFEHPEGKNQFEYFVDKLIEKNYTRRAIMVTWSHKNDRLSDSPPCLLLIQGDLSGEYYNHTAYFRSHDIYSAWPINAYGQIVLASKIAEHISKRTGKEIKIGYVTIISSSAHIYEHDWKNAEKVLEKHFKEVSKAFVTDPRGNFIIKVENDEIVVEHRDWEGTIVQVYRDRDPVRLLGSMALDSLLSMPSHAAYLAREIFRAYFALKEGKDYIQDKV
;
A
#
# COMPACT_ATOMS: atom_id res chain seq x y z
N MET A 1 22.61 -1.00 9.62
CA MET A 1 22.70 -2.33 8.97
C MET A 1 24.13 -2.87 9.10
N LYS A 2 24.32 -4.14 9.47
CA LYS A 2 25.65 -4.74 9.68
C LYS A 2 26.22 -5.22 8.34
N LYS A 3 27.39 -4.72 7.96
CA LYS A 3 28.12 -5.16 6.75
C LYS A 3 28.79 -6.50 7.02
N ASP A 4 28.83 -7.41 6.03
CA ASP A 4 29.53 -8.70 6.17
C ASP A 4 31.03 -8.55 5.88
N ILE A 5 31.72 -7.88 6.81
CA ILE A 5 33.13 -7.54 6.72
C ILE A 5 33.86 -7.91 8.01
N VAL A 6 35.16 -8.18 7.89
CA VAL A 6 36.10 -8.30 8.99
C VAL A 6 37.16 -7.21 8.80
N ILE A 7 37.31 -6.34 9.80
CA ILE A 7 38.39 -5.36 9.85
C ILE A 7 39.57 -6.02 10.54
N VAL A 8 40.72 -6.07 9.88
CA VAL A 8 41.94 -6.71 10.37
C VAL A 8 42.95 -5.65 10.79
N ASN A 9 43.50 -4.88 9.84
CA ASN A 9 44.44 -3.80 10.12
C ASN A 9 43.93 -2.45 9.57
N PRO A 10 43.29 -1.61 10.40
CA PRO A 10 42.74 -0.32 9.98
C PRO A 10 43.75 0.64 9.33
N ARG A 11 45.06 0.42 9.48
CA ARG A 11 46.12 1.24 8.87
C ARG A 11 46.59 0.75 7.50
N SER A 12 46.15 -0.43 7.06
CA SER A 12 46.49 -0.95 5.74
C SER A 12 45.71 -0.24 4.64
N ASN A 13 46.30 -0.15 3.44
CA ASN A 13 45.67 0.38 2.24
C ASN A 13 44.88 -0.66 1.42
N ILE A 14 44.89 -1.94 1.83
CA ILE A 14 44.33 -3.05 1.04
C ILE A 14 42.97 -3.50 1.59
N ALA A 15 41.97 -3.63 0.72
CA ALA A 15 40.75 -4.39 0.99
C ALA A 15 40.62 -5.60 0.05
N ILE A 16 39.94 -6.65 0.50
CA ILE A 16 39.68 -7.85 -0.28
C ILE A 16 38.17 -8.12 -0.34
N ALA A 17 37.62 -8.14 -1.56
CA ALA A 17 36.25 -8.59 -1.84
C ALA A 17 36.28 -10.08 -2.24
N THR A 18 35.71 -10.94 -1.39
CA THR A 18 35.76 -12.41 -1.55
C THR A 18 34.58 -12.99 -2.32
N LEU A 19 33.66 -12.14 -2.79
CA LEU A 19 32.48 -12.54 -3.56
C LEU A 19 31.65 -13.60 -2.79
N TRP A 20 31.37 -14.76 -3.40
CA TRP A 20 30.66 -15.88 -2.77
C TRP A 20 31.57 -16.80 -1.93
N THR A 21 32.88 -16.57 -1.94
CA THR A 21 33.80 -17.33 -1.09
C THR A 21 33.72 -16.79 0.34
N LYS A 22 33.62 -17.70 1.33
CA LYS A 22 33.64 -17.34 2.75
C LYS A 22 34.90 -16.53 3.08
N LYS A 23 34.72 -15.34 3.65
CA LYS A 23 35.81 -14.41 4.00
C LYS A 23 36.78 -14.99 5.01
N GLU A 24 36.29 -15.86 5.90
CA GLU A 24 37.07 -16.56 6.91
C GLU A 24 38.13 -17.47 6.26
N ILE A 25 37.75 -18.21 5.20
CA ILE A 25 38.67 -19.08 4.45
C ILE A 25 39.79 -18.25 3.79
N VAL A 26 39.45 -17.09 3.23
CA VAL A 26 40.44 -16.21 2.59
C VAL A 26 41.36 -15.58 3.64
N ALA A 27 40.81 -15.14 4.77
CA ALA A 27 41.56 -14.58 5.88
C ALA A 27 42.54 -15.60 6.51
N GLU A 28 42.07 -16.82 6.79
CA GLU A 28 42.89 -17.91 7.32
C GLU A 28 44.04 -18.27 6.38
N ARG A 29 43.76 -18.38 5.07
CA ARG A 29 44.78 -18.73 4.07
C ARG A 29 45.83 -17.65 3.83
N LEU A 30 45.54 -16.39 4.16
CA LEU A 30 46.54 -15.33 4.10
C LEU A 30 47.63 -15.49 5.17
N GLY A 31 47.35 -16.20 6.27
CA GLY A 31 48.29 -16.39 7.38
C GLY A 31 48.90 -15.06 7.82
N ASN A 32 50.24 -15.00 7.90
CA ASN A 32 50.96 -13.79 8.31
C ASN A 32 50.78 -12.58 7.37
N LEU A 33 50.23 -12.75 6.16
CA LEU A 33 49.93 -11.63 5.27
C LEU A 33 48.64 -10.91 5.64
N ILE A 34 47.82 -11.47 6.53
CA ILE A 34 46.55 -10.87 6.95
C ILE A 34 46.77 -9.49 7.59
N ASP A 35 47.88 -9.29 8.30
CA ASP A 35 48.27 -8.01 8.91
C ASP A 35 48.52 -6.90 7.88
N LYS A 36 48.70 -7.27 6.60
CA LYS A 36 48.83 -6.31 5.49
C LYS A 36 47.49 -5.95 4.86
N VAL A 37 46.37 -6.45 5.38
CA VAL A 37 45.02 -6.22 4.84
C VAL A 37 44.19 -5.42 5.83
N ASN A 38 43.46 -4.43 5.33
CA ASN A 38 42.55 -3.62 6.12
C ASN A 38 41.23 -4.35 6.37
N ILE A 39 40.55 -4.72 5.29
CA ILE A 39 39.21 -5.30 5.34
C ILE A 39 39.14 -6.52 4.44
N VAL A 40 38.52 -7.59 4.94
CA VAL A 40 38.09 -8.73 4.12
C VAL A 40 36.57 -8.82 4.22
N GLY A 41 35.89 -8.84 3.08
CA GLY A 41 34.42 -8.82 3.03
C GLY A 41 33.85 -9.58 1.86
N THR A 42 32.62 -10.06 2.00
CA THR A 42 31.91 -10.77 0.93
C THR A 42 31.18 -9.79 0.02
N LEU A 43 30.92 -10.21 -1.22
CA LEU A 43 30.15 -9.42 -2.19
C LEU A 43 29.22 -10.35 -2.98
N TYR A 44 28.07 -10.65 -2.38
CA TYR A 44 27.13 -11.63 -2.94
C TYR A 44 26.25 -11.10 -4.07
N SER A 45 26.01 -9.79 -4.16
CA SER A 45 25.09 -9.21 -5.15
C SER A 45 25.66 -7.93 -5.78
N MET A 46 25.14 -7.57 -6.96
CA MET A 46 25.48 -6.29 -7.61
C MET A 46 25.06 -5.10 -6.74
N TYR A 47 23.94 -5.20 -6.02
CA TYR A 47 23.53 -4.16 -5.06
C TYR A 47 24.53 -4.01 -3.91
N GLY A 48 25.24 -5.09 -3.57
CA GLY A 48 26.37 -5.12 -2.64
C GLY A 48 27.46 -4.09 -2.94
N ILE A 49 27.63 -3.68 -4.20
CA ILE A 49 28.63 -2.69 -4.63
C ILE A 49 28.41 -1.34 -3.94
N ASN A 50 27.16 -0.96 -3.65
CA ASN A 50 26.85 0.25 -2.87
C ASN A 50 27.48 0.21 -1.48
N PHE A 51 27.49 -0.96 -0.83
CA PHE A 51 28.11 -1.13 0.48
C PHE A 51 29.63 -1.15 0.40
N VAL A 52 30.21 -1.63 -0.71
CA VAL A 52 31.66 -1.51 -0.98
C VAL A 52 32.04 -0.04 -1.11
N ILE A 53 31.34 0.73 -1.95
CA ILE A 53 31.57 2.18 -2.12
C ILE A 53 31.46 2.91 -0.78
N HIS A 54 30.38 2.66 -0.01
CA HIS A 54 30.23 3.24 1.33
C HIS A 54 31.36 2.80 2.28
N THR A 55 31.85 1.56 2.19
CA THR A 55 32.99 1.11 3.02
C THR A 55 34.28 1.82 2.64
N LEU A 56 34.52 2.04 1.36
CA LEU A 56 35.67 2.81 0.89
C LEU A 56 35.57 4.28 1.32
N ASP A 57 34.38 4.90 1.28
CA ASP A 57 34.19 6.26 1.79
C ASP A 57 34.58 6.39 3.28
N GLN A 58 34.14 5.42 4.10
CA GLN A 58 34.42 5.38 5.54
C GLN A 58 35.89 5.06 5.87
N ASN A 59 36.63 4.47 4.95
CA ASN A 59 38.02 4.04 5.15
C ASN A 59 38.93 4.66 4.07
N PRO A 60 39.21 5.97 4.15
CA PRO A 60 39.93 6.70 3.10
C PRO A 60 41.40 6.29 2.93
N VAL A 61 41.92 5.47 3.85
CA VAL A 61 43.25 4.85 3.76
C VAL A 61 43.31 3.72 2.72
N ILE A 62 42.17 3.13 2.32
CA ILE A 62 42.16 1.99 1.40
C ILE A 62 42.27 2.49 -0.04
N ASP A 63 43.41 2.33 -0.70
CA ASP A 63 43.60 2.70 -2.11
C ASP A 63 43.61 1.48 -3.05
N THR A 64 43.61 0.27 -2.51
CA THR A 64 43.68 -0.98 -3.28
C THR A 64 42.55 -1.92 -2.89
N LEU A 65 41.73 -2.32 -3.86
CA LEU A 65 40.66 -3.30 -3.70
C LEU A 65 40.96 -4.55 -4.55
N ILE A 66 41.28 -5.65 -3.89
CA ILE A 66 41.53 -6.94 -4.53
C ILE A 66 40.21 -7.72 -4.63
N VAL A 67 39.88 -8.21 -5.82
CA VAL A 67 38.69 -9.04 -6.04
C VAL A 67 39.14 -10.48 -6.21
N PHE A 68 38.88 -11.34 -5.21
CA PHE A 68 39.37 -12.71 -5.19
C PHE A 68 38.34 -13.67 -4.56
N GLY A 69 37.60 -14.39 -5.41
CA GLY A 69 36.60 -15.36 -4.98
C GLY A 69 35.71 -15.85 -6.11
N ALA A 70 34.71 -16.68 -5.78
CA ALA A 70 33.74 -17.19 -6.74
C ALA A 70 32.70 -16.12 -7.11
N ASP A 71 32.62 -15.75 -8.39
CA ASP A 71 31.70 -14.71 -8.89
C ASP A 71 30.39 -15.33 -9.43
N LEU A 72 29.56 -15.87 -8.53
CA LEU A 72 28.34 -16.60 -8.94
C LEU A 72 27.20 -15.67 -9.40
N SER A 73 27.22 -14.41 -8.99
CA SER A 73 26.17 -13.42 -9.27
C SER A 73 26.61 -12.30 -10.22
N LYS A 74 27.80 -12.42 -10.83
CA LYS A 74 28.45 -11.38 -11.64
C LYS A 74 28.66 -10.05 -10.89
N SER A 75 28.66 -10.10 -9.55
CA SER A 75 28.90 -8.93 -8.71
C SER A 75 30.35 -8.46 -8.80
N GLY A 76 31.30 -9.39 -8.96
CA GLY A 76 32.70 -9.08 -9.20
C GLY A 76 32.91 -8.43 -10.57
N GLU A 77 32.24 -8.95 -11.60
CA GLU A 77 32.27 -8.39 -12.97
C GLU A 77 31.74 -6.96 -12.97
N ALA A 78 30.57 -6.74 -12.38
CA ALA A 78 29.96 -5.42 -12.26
C ALA A 78 30.84 -4.43 -11.49
N LEU A 79 31.53 -4.88 -10.43
CA LEU A 79 32.44 -4.05 -9.66
C LEU A 79 33.67 -3.63 -10.48
N VAL A 80 34.27 -4.57 -11.21
CA VAL A 80 35.44 -4.29 -12.06
C VAL A 80 35.07 -3.33 -13.19
N GLU A 81 33.95 -3.56 -13.87
CA GLU A 81 33.43 -2.65 -14.92
C GLU A 81 33.17 -1.23 -14.38
N LEU A 82 32.64 -1.11 -13.17
CA LEU A 82 32.39 0.19 -12.55
C LEU A 82 33.69 0.93 -12.21
N PHE A 83 34.65 0.28 -11.56
CA PHE A 83 35.86 0.95 -11.08
C PHE A 83 36.87 1.20 -12.21
N VAL A 84 37.03 0.24 -13.12
CA VAL A 84 38.04 0.30 -14.19
C VAL A 84 37.49 1.06 -15.40
N ASN A 85 36.31 0.66 -15.90
CA ASN A 85 35.75 1.21 -17.14
C ASN A 85 34.73 2.33 -16.92
N LYS A 86 34.43 2.68 -15.65
CA LYS A 86 33.40 3.67 -15.27
C LYS A 86 32.02 3.37 -15.86
N LYS A 87 31.73 2.09 -16.13
CA LYS A 87 30.53 1.62 -16.80
C LYS A 87 29.55 1.00 -15.81
N ILE A 88 28.29 1.44 -15.86
CA ILE A 88 27.20 0.80 -15.12
C ILE A 88 26.64 -0.34 -15.98
N VAL A 89 26.79 -1.58 -15.51
CA VAL A 89 26.26 -2.76 -16.19
C VAL A 89 24.76 -2.93 -15.95
N PRO A 90 24.01 -3.60 -16.85
CA PRO A 90 22.61 -3.92 -16.62
C PRO A 90 22.40 -4.64 -15.28
N GLY A 91 21.47 -4.15 -14.45
CA GLY A 91 21.17 -4.70 -13.13
C GLY A 91 21.90 -4.03 -11.96
N LEU A 92 22.97 -3.26 -12.22
CA LEU A 92 23.63 -2.46 -11.19
C LEU A 92 22.87 -1.16 -10.96
N LYS A 93 22.23 -1.02 -9.79
CA LYS A 93 21.60 0.22 -9.34
C LYS A 93 22.45 0.88 -8.25
N LEU A 94 23.05 2.02 -8.57
CA LEU A 94 23.84 2.80 -7.62
C LEU A 94 22.95 3.68 -6.76
N LEU A 95 23.32 3.86 -5.50
CA LEU A 95 22.68 4.81 -4.57
C LEU A 95 23.10 6.26 -4.82
N TRP A 96 24.23 6.47 -5.49
CA TRP A 96 24.80 7.78 -5.78
C TRP A 96 25.12 7.89 -7.27
N ASN A 97 25.10 9.11 -7.80
CA ASN A 97 25.54 9.38 -9.17
C ASN A 97 27.05 9.18 -9.30
N ILE A 98 27.51 8.87 -10.51
CA ILE A 98 28.95 8.66 -10.80
C ILE A 98 29.79 9.87 -10.38
N SER A 99 29.26 11.09 -10.56
CA SER A 99 29.95 12.34 -10.16
C SER A 99 30.20 12.42 -8.65
N GLU A 100 29.27 11.95 -7.83
CA GLU A 100 29.37 11.97 -6.37
C GLU A 100 30.45 11.00 -5.88
N ILE A 101 30.55 9.83 -6.51
CA ILE A 101 31.51 8.77 -6.10
C ILE A 101 32.82 8.79 -6.90
N LYS A 102 32.99 9.77 -7.79
CA LYS A 102 34.11 9.85 -8.75
C LYS A 102 35.46 9.72 -8.07
N GLU A 103 35.67 10.41 -6.96
CA GLU A 103 36.94 10.38 -6.24
C GLU A 103 37.30 8.98 -5.72
N ILE A 104 36.32 8.20 -5.26
CA ILE A 104 36.53 6.81 -4.84
C ILE A 104 36.90 5.96 -6.06
N LEU A 105 36.14 6.10 -7.16
CA LEU A 105 36.39 5.31 -8.37
C LEU A 105 37.77 5.61 -8.96
N ASP A 106 38.25 6.86 -8.90
CA ASP A 106 39.51 7.28 -9.51
C ASP A 106 40.73 6.96 -8.64
N LYS A 107 40.59 7.00 -7.30
CA LYS A 107 41.70 6.79 -6.36
C LYS A 107 41.83 5.38 -5.83
N VAL A 108 40.83 4.51 -6.03
CA VAL A 108 40.89 3.11 -5.61
C VAL A 108 41.23 2.22 -6.80
N LYS A 109 42.41 1.62 -6.76
CA LYS A 109 42.87 0.64 -7.74
C LYS A 109 42.20 -0.71 -7.49
N VAL A 110 41.54 -1.24 -8.52
CA VAL A 110 40.98 -2.60 -8.47
C VAL A 110 41.95 -3.61 -9.08
N VAL A 111 42.23 -4.68 -8.33
CA VAL A 111 43.04 -5.81 -8.79
C VAL A 111 42.11 -7.02 -8.96
N ASP A 112 41.76 -7.32 -10.21
CA ASP A 112 40.88 -8.43 -10.54
C ASP A 112 41.65 -9.77 -10.57
N LEU A 113 41.43 -10.61 -9.57
CA LEU A 113 42.04 -11.93 -9.44
C LEU A 113 41.00 -13.06 -9.51
N ARG A 114 39.79 -12.80 -10.03
CA ARG A 114 38.74 -13.84 -10.16
C ARG A 114 39.20 -15.02 -11.02
N ALA A 115 39.91 -14.75 -12.11
CA ALA A 115 40.47 -15.79 -12.97
C ALA A 115 41.56 -16.61 -12.27
N ALA A 116 42.35 -16.00 -11.37
CA ALA A 116 43.34 -16.70 -10.56
C ALA A 116 42.66 -17.61 -9.53
N PHE A 117 41.61 -17.13 -8.86
CA PHE A 117 40.80 -17.93 -7.94
C PHE A 117 40.20 -19.16 -8.62
N LYS A 118 39.63 -19.00 -9.83
CA LYS A 118 39.05 -20.12 -10.61
C LYS A 118 40.09 -21.21 -10.95
N LYS A 119 41.37 -20.83 -11.09
CA LYS A 119 42.49 -21.76 -11.33
C LYS A 119 43.11 -22.32 -10.04
N GLY A 120 42.60 -21.93 -8.86
CA GLY A 120 43.18 -22.32 -7.58
C GLY A 120 44.53 -21.64 -7.26
N ASP A 121 44.86 -20.54 -7.94
CA ASP A 121 46.15 -19.85 -7.82
C ASP A 121 46.14 -18.85 -6.66
N TRP A 122 46.34 -19.37 -5.44
CA TRP A 122 46.46 -18.57 -4.22
C TRP A 122 47.76 -17.76 -4.16
N LYS A 123 48.80 -18.20 -4.88
CA LYS A 123 50.07 -17.48 -4.92
C LYS A 123 49.90 -16.08 -5.48
N LYS A 124 49.06 -15.90 -6.51
CA LYS A 124 48.71 -14.58 -7.04
C LYS A 124 48.04 -13.66 -6.02
N LEU A 125 47.20 -14.18 -5.14
CA LEU A 125 46.63 -13.38 -4.05
C LEU A 125 47.74 -12.89 -3.12
N PHE A 126 48.63 -13.79 -2.71
CA PHE A 126 49.73 -13.46 -1.80
C PHE A 126 50.69 -12.44 -2.42
N ASP A 127 51.02 -12.61 -3.70
CA ASP A 127 51.90 -11.71 -4.43
C ASP A 127 51.25 -10.33 -4.60
N ALA A 128 49.94 -10.27 -4.91
CA ALA A 128 49.20 -9.01 -4.99
C ALA A 128 49.13 -8.27 -3.65
N VAL A 129 48.90 -8.99 -2.54
CA VAL A 129 48.94 -8.38 -1.20
C VAL A 129 50.32 -7.84 -0.88
N LYS A 130 51.40 -8.57 -1.21
CA LYS A 130 52.77 -8.10 -0.98
C LYS A 130 53.15 -6.89 -1.85
N SER A 131 52.79 -6.92 -3.13
CA SER A 131 53.21 -5.90 -4.10
C SER A 131 52.43 -4.59 -3.98
N HIS A 132 51.18 -4.65 -3.49
CA HIS A 132 50.34 -3.46 -3.31
C HIS A 132 50.28 -2.98 -1.86
N TYR A 133 50.97 -3.64 -0.92
CA TYR A 133 51.01 -3.18 0.45
C TYR A 133 51.84 -1.91 0.56
N ASN A 134 51.16 -0.81 0.87
CA ASN A 134 51.76 0.48 1.13
C ASN A 134 51.05 1.11 2.34
N PRO A 135 51.51 0.82 3.57
CA PRO A 135 50.88 1.36 4.76
C PRO A 135 51.15 2.86 4.84
N ALA A 136 50.24 3.67 4.27
CA ALA A 136 50.29 5.11 4.47
C ALA A 136 49.77 5.43 5.88
N SER A 137 50.48 6.32 6.57
CA SER A 137 49.99 6.94 7.81
C SER A 137 48.86 7.94 7.58
N ASN A 138 48.65 8.38 6.33
CA ASN A 138 47.70 9.41 5.94
C ASN A 138 46.63 8.88 4.98
N ALA A 139 45.45 9.49 5.01
CA ALA A 139 44.36 9.18 4.10
C ALA A 139 44.72 9.45 2.63
N HIS A 140 44.38 8.54 1.72
CA HIS A 140 44.62 8.69 0.27
C HIS A 140 43.52 9.51 -0.43
N ARG A 141 42.34 9.65 0.21
CA ARG A 141 41.20 10.43 -0.29
C ARG A 141 40.52 11.20 0.84
N ARG A 142 39.72 12.22 0.49
CA ARG A 142 38.78 12.79 1.47
C ARG A 142 37.59 11.85 1.65
N ARG A 143 36.95 11.94 2.81
CA ARG A 143 35.64 11.33 3.04
C ARG A 143 34.57 12.22 2.40
N LEU A 144 33.75 11.63 1.54
CA LEU A 144 32.66 12.28 0.83
C LEU A 144 31.40 12.37 1.70
N GLY A 145 31.32 11.57 2.77
CA GLY A 145 30.19 11.60 3.70
C GLY A 145 28.96 10.89 3.12
N LEU A 146 29.17 9.79 2.41
CA LEU A 146 28.10 9.05 1.75
C LEU A 146 27.19 8.39 2.79
N GLU A 147 25.90 8.69 2.73
CA GLU A 147 24.88 8.02 3.53
C GLU A 147 24.14 6.99 2.69
N ILE A 148 23.92 5.80 3.25
CA ILE A 148 23.11 4.77 2.62
C ILE A 148 21.64 5.14 2.83
N ILE A 149 21.14 5.96 1.92
CA ILE A 149 19.72 6.27 1.80
C ILE A 149 19.21 5.42 0.65
N GLU A 150 18.51 4.33 0.96
CA GLU A 150 17.79 3.62 -0.09
C GLU A 150 16.71 4.57 -0.62
N PRO A 151 16.68 4.87 -1.93
CA PRO A 151 15.63 5.72 -2.46
C PRO A 151 14.29 5.06 -2.11
N ILE A 152 13.37 5.83 -1.54
CA ILE A 152 11.95 5.45 -1.41
C ILE A 152 11.41 5.41 -2.84
N GLY A 153 11.71 4.29 -3.51
CA GLY A 153 11.91 4.25 -4.95
C GLY A 153 10.86 3.39 -5.62
N VAL A 154 9.60 3.73 -5.41
CA VAL A 154 8.54 3.37 -6.35
C VAL A 154 7.53 4.51 -6.37
N SER A 155 7.52 5.26 -7.48
CA SER A 155 6.46 6.24 -7.78
C SER A 155 5.11 5.55 -7.97
N SER A 156 5.09 4.22 -8.10
CA SER A 156 3.93 3.39 -8.32
C SER A 156 4.14 1.97 -7.78
N TRP A 157 3.06 1.29 -7.42
CA TRP A 157 3.16 -0.14 -7.13
C TRP A 157 3.48 -0.91 -8.40
N ARG A 158 4.35 -1.93 -8.32
CA ARG A 158 4.89 -2.59 -9.53
C ARG A 158 3.92 -3.52 -10.25
N HIS A 159 2.88 -3.99 -9.56
CA HIS A 159 1.91 -4.92 -10.12
C HIS A 159 0.51 -4.35 -9.88
N GLN A 160 -0.40 -4.58 -10.82
CA GLN A 160 -1.78 -4.18 -10.63
C GLN A 160 -2.40 -4.98 -9.47
N LEU A 161 -2.85 -4.28 -8.43
CA LEU A 161 -3.62 -4.89 -7.35
C LEU A 161 -5.11 -4.86 -7.68
N SER A 162 -5.83 -5.85 -7.13
CA SER A 162 -7.27 -5.98 -7.25
C SER A 162 -7.88 -6.43 -5.93
N GLY A 163 -9.03 -5.85 -5.59
CA GLY A 163 -9.76 -6.15 -4.35
C GLY A 163 -9.24 -5.30 -3.21
N HIS A 164 -9.99 -4.27 -2.85
CA HIS A 164 -9.73 -3.47 -1.66
C HIS A 164 -11.05 -3.16 -0.96
N PHE A 165 -11.21 -3.62 0.28
CA PHE A 165 -12.36 -3.31 1.12
C PHE A 165 -12.01 -2.13 2.03
N LEU A 166 -12.91 -1.14 2.08
CA LEU A 166 -12.78 0.02 2.94
C LEU A 166 -14.15 0.32 3.55
N PHE A 167 -14.22 0.31 4.88
CA PHE A 167 -15.42 0.66 5.63
C PHE A 167 -15.23 1.96 6.41
N GLU A 168 -16.27 2.79 6.40
CA GLU A 168 -16.36 4.07 7.13
C GLU A 168 -17.81 4.48 7.39
N TYR A 169 -18.01 5.41 8.32
CA TYR A 169 -19.29 6.11 8.50
C TYR A 169 -19.27 7.52 7.91
N SER A 170 -18.07 8.09 7.73
CA SER A 170 -17.85 9.42 7.14
C SER A 170 -17.52 9.30 5.66
N LEU A 171 -18.19 10.09 4.83
CA LEU A 171 -17.94 10.16 3.40
C LEU A 171 -16.58 10.81 3.13
N PHE A 172 -16.22 11.86 3.86
CA PHE A 172 -14.94 12.55 3.75
C PHE A 172 -13.78 11.64 4.15
N ARG A 173 -13.85 10.96 5.30
CA ARG A 173 -12.81 10.00 5.70
C ARG A 173 -12.69 8.85 4.71
N THR A 174 -13.78 8.42 4.09
CA THR A 174 -13.74 7.44 3.00
C THR A 174 -12.90 7.95 1.84
N TRP A 175 -13.15 9.19 1.37
CA TRP A 175 -12.38 9.81 0.29
C TRP A 175 -10.89 9.93 0.64
N ILE A 176 -10.54 10.42 1.83
CA ILE A 176 -9.15 10.52 2.30
C ILE A 176 -8.45 9.16 2.31
N LYS A 177 -9.12 8.11 2.81
CA LYS A 177 -8.57 6.75 2.81
C LYS A 177 -8.41 6.20 1.39
N LEU A 178 -9.34 6.49 0.47
CA LEU A 178 -9.22 6.12 -0.94
C LEU A 178 -8.03 6.82 -1.63
N LEU A 179 -7.86 8.13 -1.44
CA LEU A 179 -6.70 8.87 -1.96
C LEU A 179 -5.38 8.22 -1.52
N ARG A 180 -5.27 7.91 -0.22
CA ARG A 180 -4.10 7.22 0.33
C ARG A 180 -3.89 5.85 -0.31
N THR A 181 -4.95 5.04 -0.44
CA THR A 181 -4.87 3.73 -1.06
C THR A 181 -4.35 3.81 -2.50
N ILE A 182 -4.91 4.71 -3.32
CA ILE A 182 -4.49 4.83 -4.73
C ILE A 182 -3.09 5.42 -4.86
N LEU A 183 -2.72 6.43 -4.05
CA LEU A 183 -1.38 7.02 -4.12
C LEU A 183 -0.28 6.04 -3.70
N MET A 184 -0.54 5.20 -2.69
CA MET A 184 0.43 4.22 -2.18
C MET A 184 0.49 2.94 -3.02
N TYR A 185 -0.66 2.41 -3.45
CA TYR A 185 -0.76 1.08 -4.05
C TYR A 185 -1.18 1.08 -5.53
N GLY A 186 -1.44 2.26 -6.11
CA GLY A 186 -1.81 2.39 -7.51
C GLY A 186 -0.67 2.00 -8.44
N TYR A 187 -1.01 1.19 -9.45
CA TYR A 187 -0.14 0.88 -10.57
C TYR A 187 -0.21 2.02 -11.59
N VAL A 188 0.93 2.48 -12.08
CA VAL A 188 0.98 3.57 -13.08
C VAL A 188 0.82 3.00 -14.48
N LYS A 189 -0.15 3.54 -15.22
CA LYS A 189 -0.41 3.21 -16.62
C LYS A 189 -0.89 4.43 -17.39
N ASP A 190 -0.87 4.34 -18.71
CA ASP A 190 -1.39 5.37 -19.60
C ASP A 190 -2.93 5.38 -19.64
N THR A 191 -3.49 6.48 -20.14
CA THR A 191 -4.92 6.73 -20.31
C THR A 191 -5.23 7.00 -21.78
N GLU A 192 -6.53 7.01 -22.13
CA GLU A 192 -7.00 7.43 -23.46
C GLU A 192 -6.84 8.95 -23.69
N TYR A 193 -6.56 9.72 -22.62
CA TYR A 193 -6.42 11.18 -22.65
C TYR A 193 -4.97 11.66 -22.82
N GLY A 194 -4.03 10.75 -23.08
CA GLY A 194 -2.62 11.10 -23.30
C GLY A 194 -1.86 11.47 -22.02
N GLU A 195 -2.42 11.17 -20.84
CA GLU A 195 -1.75 11.31 -19.54
C GLU A 195 -1.65 9.98 -18.79
N LYS A 196 -0.90 9.96 -17.69
CA LYS A 196 -0.81 8.78 -16.83
C LYS A 196 -1.87 8.82 -15.72
N GLN A 197 -2.09 7.66 -15.12
CA GLN A 197 -2.92 7.50 -13.93
C GLN A 197 -2.30 6.49 -12.99
N LYS A 198 -2.58 6.63 -11.69
CA LYS A 198 -2.40 5.57 -10.69
C LYS A 198 -3.71 4.83 -10.56
N GLN A 199 -3.73 3.53 -10.80
CA GLN A 199 -4.94 2.69 -10.83
C GLN A 199 -4.88 1.56 -9.80
N MET A 200 -6.00 1.30 -9.13
CA MET A 200 -6.26 0.06 -8.38
C MET A 200 -7.58 -0.55 -8.85
N LEU A 201 -7.63 -1.89 -8.95
CA LEU A 201 -8.83 -2.58 -9.44
C LEU A 201 -9.77 -2.97 -8.31
N ASN A 202 -11.07 -2.93 -8.57
CA ASN A 202 -12.13 -3.45 -7.70
C ASN A 202 -12.04 -2.95 -6.25
N VAL A 203 -12.03 -1.62 -6.10
CA VAL A 203 -12.09 -0.97 -4.79
C VAL A 203 -13.54 -0.88 -4.34
N MET A 204 -13.85 -1.47 -3.19
CA MET A 204 -15.16 -1.47 -2.55
C MET A 204 -15.14 -0.53 -1.34
N ALA A 205 -15.73 0.65 -1.51
CA ALA A 205 -15.96 1.60 -0.43
C ALA A 205 -17.36 1.40 0.14
N VAL A 206 -17.46 1.08 1.42
CA VAL A 206 -18.72 0.82 2.14
C VAL A 206 -18.91 1.90 3.20
N ILE A 207 -20.01 2.64 3.07
CA ILE A 207 -20.39 3.71 3.97
C ILE A 207 -21.58 3.25 4.81
N GLY A 208 -21.39 3.12 6.12
CA GLY A 208 -22.48 2.85 7.07
C GLY A 208 -23.25 4.13 7.35
N VAL A 209 -24.51 4.22 6.90
CA VAL A 209 -25.33 5.43 7.06
C VAL A 209 -26.26 5.33 8.26
N PHE A 210 -27.04 4.24 8.34
CA PHE A 210 -27.98 3.92 9.43
C PHE A 210 -28.92 5.07 9.83
N SER A 211 -29.30 5.91 8.87
CA SER A 211 -30.10 7.12 9.06
C SER A 211 -30.99 7.38 7.85
N LYS A 212 -31.92 8.34 7.95
CA LYS A 212 -32.76 8.75 6.80
C LYS A 212 -32.01 9.65 5.81
N LYS A 213 -31.03 10.42 6.30
CA LYS A 213 -30.31 11.44 5.53
C LYS A 213 -28.89 11.60 6.06
N VAL A 214 -27.96 11.90 5.16
CA VAL A 214 -26.58 12.28 5.50
C VAL A 214 -26.41 13.76 5.24
N GLN A 215 -25.76 14.46 6.17
CA GLN A 215 -25.31 15.81 5.94
C GLN A 215 -23.95 15.77 5.23
N LEU A 216 -23.82 16.56 4.16
CA LEU A 216 -22.53 16.73 3.49
C LEU A 216 -21.52 17.37 4.46
N GLU A 217 -20.38 16.71 4.62
CA GLU A 217 -19.29 17.14 5.49
C GLU A 217 -18.65 18.43 4.95
N LYS A 218 -18.42 19.41 5.83
CA LYS A 218 -18.01 20.78 5.45
C LYS A 218 -16.59 20.81 4.90
N GLU A 219 -15.78 19.83 5.27
CA GLU A 219 -14.40 19.62 4.86
C GLU A 219 -14.28 19.47 3.33
N PHE A 220 -15.34 19.00 2.65
CA PHE A 220 -15.35 18.95 1.18
C PHE A 220 -15.33 20.34 0.54
N PHE A 221 -15.85 21.38 1.19
CA PHE A 221 -15.99 22.72 0.60
C PHE A 221 -14.66 23.47 0.45
N GLU A 222 -13.57 22.92 0.97
CA GLU A 222 -12.23 23.40 0.67
C GLU A 222 -11.73 22.97 -0.72
N TYR A 223 -12.32 21.92 -1.29
CA TYR A 223 -11.84 21.24 -2.50
C TYR A 223 -12.87 21.24 -3.64
N PHE A 224 -14.15 21.35 -3.30
CA PHE A 224 -15.27 21.24 -4.25
C PHE A 224 -16.30 22.33 -3.96
N SER A 225 -17.02 22.78 -4.99
CA SER A 225 -18.15 23.68 -4.76
C SER A 225 -19.32 22.91 -4.13
N GLN A 226 -20.00 23.54 -3.18
CA GLN A 226 -21.26 23.00 -2.64
C GLN A 226 -22.31 22.81 -3.75
N ASP A 227 -22.28 23.68 -4.76
CA ASP A 227 -23.19 23.60 -5.89
C ASP A 227 -22.93 22.37 -6.76
N ASP A 228 -21.68 21.91 -6.91
CA ASP A 228 -21.36 20.72 -7.71
C ASP A 228 -22.04 19.46 -7.14
N PHE A 229 -22.01 19.31 -5.82
CA PHE A 229 -22.71 18.22 -5.14
C PHE A 229 -24.22 18.29 -5.33
N LYS A 230 -24.78 19.50 -5.19
CA LYS A 230 -26.22 19.71 -5.31
C LYS A 230 -26.70 19.45 -6.73
N PHE A 231 -26.05 20.07 -7.72
CA PHE A 231 -26.39 19.89 -9.13
C PHE A 231 -26.25 18.43 -9.56
N HIS A 232 -25.19 17.74 -9.15
CA HIS A 232 -25.04 16.33 -9.47
C HIS A 232 -26.14 15.46 -8.86
N ALA A 233 -26.44 15.64 -7.57
CA ALA A 233 -27.50 14.91 -6.90
C ALA A 233 -28.89 15.19 -7.53
N GLU A 234 -29.16 16.44 -7.90
CA GLU A 234 -30.38 16.80 -8.63
C GLU A 234 -30.42 16.16 -10.03
N SER A 235 -29.31 16.16 -10.76
CA SER A 235 -29.22 15.53 -12.09
C SER A 235 -29.43 14.01 -12.06
N LEU A 236 -29.08 13.35 -10.94
CA LEU A 236 -29.32 11.92 -10.74
C LEU A 236 -30.80 11.60 -10.51
N LEU A 237 -31.56 12.56 -9.97
CA LEU A 237 -32.96 12.40 -9.60
C LEU A 237 -33.94 12.90 -10.68
N ASN A 238 -33.45 13.52 -11.74
CA ASN A 238 -34.29 14.10 -12.79
C ASN A 238 -33.92 13.55 -14.17
N PRO A 239 -34.91 13.23 -15.03
CA PRO A 239 -34.67 12.70 -16.38
C PRO A 239 -34.11 13.73 -17.37
N SER A 240 -33.75 14.94 -16.93
CA SER A 240 -33.43 16.06 -17.84
C SER A 240 -32.30 15.72 -18.81
N GLU A 241 -32.60 15.85 -20.10
CA GLU A 241 -31.61 15.88 -21.16
C GLU A 241 -30.80 17.17 -21.09
N SER A 242 -29.52 17.08 -21.42
CA SER A 242 -28.66 18.24 -21.60
C SER A 242 -28.08 18.17 -23.00
N SER A 243 -28.24 19.24 -23.78
CA SER A 243 -27.70 19.34 -25.13
C SER A 243 -26.17 19.33 -25.18
N LYS A 244 -25.50 19.40 -24.03
CA LYS A 244 -24.04 19.47 -23.91
C LYS A 244 -23.37 18.13 -23.62
N VAL A 245 -24.12 17.09 -23.26
CA VAL A 245 -23.57 15.76 -22.92
C VAL A 245 -24.34 14.65 -23.64
N SER A 246 -23.66 13.55 -23.93
CA SER A 246 -24.24 12.40 -24.65
C SER A 246 -25.29 11.64 -23.83
N TYR A 247 -25.28 11.77 -22.50
CA TYR A 247 -26.26 11.21 -21.58
C TYR A 247 -26.21 11.92 -20.22
N THR A 248 -27.26 11.75 -19.42
CA THR A 248 -27.23 12.02 -17.97
C THR A 248 -27.60 10.75 -17.20
N TYR A 249 -27.11 10.60 -15.97
CA TYR A 249 -27.48 9.42 -15.17
C TYR A 249 -28.98 9.41 -14.86
N GLY A 250 -29.60 10.56 -14.54
CA GLY A 250 -31.03 10.63 -14.31
C GLY A 250 -31.84 10.18 -15.52
N GLN A 251 -31.50 10.62 -16.74
CA GLN A 251 -32.15 10.10 -17.96
C GLN A 251 -32.05 8.57 -18.04
N ARG A 252 -30.89 7.99 -17.75
CA ARG A 252 -30.71 6.52 -17.75
C ARG A 252 -31.51 5.80 -16.67
N LEU A 253 -31.78 6.43 -15.52
CA LEU A 253 -32.54 5.80 -14.42
C LEU A 253 -34.06 5.90 -14.62
N PHE A 254 -34.55 7.00 -15.19
CA PHE A 254 -35.98 7.29 -15.30
C PHE A 254 -36.54 7.09 -16.72
N GLU A 255 -35.70 7.17 -17.74
CA GLU A 255 -36.09 7.13 -19.15
C GLU A 255 -35.11 6.29 -19.99
N HIS A 256 -34.66 5.16 -19.46
CA HIS A 256 -33.74 4.28 -20.17
C HIS A 256 -34.33 3.85 -21.52
N PRO A 257 -33.58 3.89 -22.64
CA PRO A 257 -34.15 3.56 -23.96
C PRO A 257 -34.79 2.17 -24.00
N GLU A 258 -34.11 1.19 -23.39
CA GLU A 258 -34.55 -0.19 -23.23
C GLU A 258 -35.33 -0.43 -21.92
N GLY A 259 -34.78 -0.04 -20.76
CA GLY A 259 -35.35 -0.30 -19.43
C GLY A 259 -36.49 0.62 -18.99
N LYS A 260 -36.80 1.67 -19.75
CA LYS A 260 -37.83 2.69 -19.43
C LYS A 260 -37.60 3.31 -18.04
N ASN A 261 -38.65 3.46 -17.23
CA ASN A 261 -38.57 3.99 -15.88
C ASN A 261 -38.11 2.91 -14.89
N GLN A 262 -36.79 2.76 -14.81
CA GLN A 262 -36.17 1.76 -13.93
C GLN A 262 -36.33 2.12 -12.46
N PHE A 263 -36.37 3.41 -12.11
CA PHE A 263 -36.57 3.86 -10.73
C PHE A 263 -37.89 3.36 -10.14
N GLU A 264 -39.00 3.55 -10.86
CA GLU A 264 -40.32 3.10 -10.41
C GLU A 264 -40.37 1.57 -10.31
N TYR A 265 -39.89 0.87 -11.33
CA TYR A 265 -39.80 -0.60 -11.31
C TYR A 265 -38.96 -1.11 -10.12
N PHE A 266 -37.85 -0.44 -9.82
CA PHE A 266 -36.96 -0.80 -8.73
C PHE A 266 -37.63 -0.66 -7.36
N VAL A 267 -38.32 0.46 -7.12
CA VAL A 267 -39.08 0.71 -5.88
C VAL A 267 -40.22 -0.30 -5.73
N ASP A 268 -41.00 -0.51 -6.79
CA ASP A 268 -42.11 -1.46 -6.77
C ASP A 268 -41.63 -2.89 -6.48
N LYS A 269 -40.48 -3.29 -7.04
CA LYS A 269 -39.88 -4.60 -6.76
C LYS A 269 -39.49 -4.80 -5.30
N LEU A 270 -38.89 -3.79 -4.68
CA LEU A 270 -38.50 -3.86 -3.26
C LEU A 270 -39.73 -3.89 -2.34
N ILE A 271 -40.83 -3.24 -2.74
CA ILE A 271 -42.09 -3.26 -1.99
C ILE A 271 -42.82 -4.60 -2.15
N GLU A 272 -42.95 -5.09 -3.39
CA GLU A 272 -43.65 -6.35 -3.70
C GLU A 272 -42.97 -7.55 -3.02
N LYS A 273 -41.63 -7.59 -3.07
CA LYS A 273 -40.81 -8.68 -2.52
C LYS A 273 -39.54 -8.11 -1.88
N ASN A 274 -39.60 -7.79 -0.59
CA ASN A 274 -38.47 -7.21 0.14
C ASN A 274 -37.19 -8.05 0.16
N TYR A 275 -37.27 -9.37 -0.04
CA TYR A 275 -36.13 -10.29 -0.17
C TYR A 275 -35.62 -10.44 -1.62
N THR A 276 -36.06 -9.59 -2.55
CA THR A 276 -35.68 -9.69 -3.96
C THR A 276 -34.18 -9.43 -4.16
N ARG A 277 -33.58 -10.23 -5.04
CA ARG A 277 -32.21 -10.01 -5.55
C ARG A 277 -32.21 -9.43 -6.97
N ARG A 278 -33.36 -8.90 -7.40
CA ARG A 278 -33.64 -8.47 -8.79
C ARG A 278 -34.01 -6.99 -8.88
N ALA A 279 -33.93 -6.24 -7.78
CA ALA A 279 -34.05 -4.79 -7.80
C ALA A 279 -32.74 -4.20 -8.32
N ILE A 280 -32.69 -3.97 -9.64
CA ILE A 280 -31.52 -3.45 -10.34
C ILE A 280 -31.92 -2.29 -11.26
N MET A 281 -31.02 -1.31 -11.41
CA MET A 281 -31.08 -0.28 -12.46
C MET A 281 -29.76 -0.30 -13.23
N VAL A 282 -29.83 -0.34 -14.56
CA VAL A 282 -28.66 -0.39 -15.43
C VAL A 282 -28.61 0.88 -16.26
N THR A 283 -27.49 1.59 -16.26
CA THR A 283 -27.36 2.84 -17.01
C THR A 283 -26.84 2.64 -18.44
N TRP A 284 -26.25 1.48 -18.71
CA TRP A 284 -25.65 1.15 -20.00
C TRP A 284 -26.71 0.77 -21.04
N SER A 285 -26.72 1.48 -22.15
CA SER A 285 -27.44 1.09 -23.37
C SER A 285 -26.47 0.52 -24.39
N HIS A 286 -26.68 -0.75 -24.74
CA HIS A 286 -25.84 -1.45 -25.72
C HIS A 286 -25.83 -0.76 -27.09
N LYS A 287 -26.95 -0.11 -27.46
CA LYS A 287 -27.06 0.61 -28.73
C LYS A 287 -26.23 1.89 -28.74
N ASN A 288 -26.25 2.65 -27.65
CA ASN A 288 -25.68 3.99 -27.61
C ASN A 288 -24.22 4.00 -27.12
N ASP A 289 -23.88 3.15 -26.15
CA ASP A 289 -22.65 3.32 -25.36
C ASP A 289 -21.47 2.49 -25.86
N ARG A 290 -21.71 1.45 -26.68
CA ARG A 290 -20.64 0.55 -27.20
C ARG A 290 -19.57 1.27 -28.01
N LEU A 291 -19.95 2.30 -28.76
CA LEU A 291 -19.07 3.07 -29.64
C LEU A 291 -18.93 4.53 -29.19
N SER A 292 -19.40 4.85 -27.98
CA SER A 292 -19.30 6.19 -27.43
C SER A 292 -17.90 6.41 -26.86
N ASP A 293 -17.30 7.56 -27.15
CA ASP A 293 -16.03 8.00 -26.53
C ASP A 293 -16.21 8.42 -25.07
N SER A 294 -17.45 8.56 -24.61
CA SER A 294 -17.78 8.92 -23.22
C SER A 294 -19.01 8.15 -22.78
N PRO A 295 -18.92 6.84 -22.51
CA PRO A 295 -20.05 6.07 -22.04
C PRO A 295 -20.22 6.18 -20.50
N PRO A 296 -21.37 5.78 -19.93
CA PRO A 296 -21.63 5.77 -18.49
C PRO A 296 -20.51 5.19 -17.64
N CYS A 297 -20.03 5.93 -16.63
CA CYS A 297 -19.07 5.42 -15.65
C CYS A 297 -19.78 4.57 -14.58
N LEU A 298 -20.88 5.07 -14.00
CA LEU A 298 -21.84 4.26 -13.25
C LEU A 298 -22.51 3.29 -14.24
N LEU A 299 -22.55 1.99 -13.95
CA LEU A 299 -23.19 0.97 -14.79
C LEU A 299 -24.42 0.33 -14.17
N LEU A 300 -24.37 0.05 -12.87
CA LEU A 300 -25.37 -0.74 -12.18
C LEU A 300 -25.61 -0.18 -10.79
N ILE A 301 -26.88 -0.10 -10.41
CA ILE A 301 -27.32 0.05 -9.03
C ILE A 301 -28.12 -1.19 -8.65
N GLN A 302 -27.84 -1.77 -7.49
CA GLN A 302 -28.62 -2.84 -6.90
C GLN A 302 -29.12 -2.42 -5.51
N GLY A 303 -30.39 -2.74 -5.25
CA GLY A 303 -31.04 -2.51 -3.96
C GLY A 303 -31.29 -3.81 -3.23
N ASP A 304 -31.19 -3.75 -1.91
CA ASP A 304 -31.56 -4.81 -0.99
C ASP A 304 -32.30 -4.21 0.21
N LEU A 305 -33.37 -4.86 0.67
CA LEU A 305 -34.10 -4.44 1.86
C LEU A 305 -33.93 -5.49 2.95
N SER A 306 -33.15 -5.15 3.97
CA SER A 306 -32.84 -6.01 5.11
C SER A 306 -33.42 -5.42 6.39
N GLY A 307 -34.56 -5.96 6.85
CA GLY A 307 -35.29 -5.40 7.99
C GLY A 307 -35.83 -3.99 7.69
N GLU A 308 -35.44 -3.01 8.51
CA GLU A 308 -35.78 -1.59 8.33
C GLU A 308 -34.77 -0.81 7.46
N TYR A 309 -33.75 -1.49 6.92
CA TYR A 309 -32.65 -0.85 6.21
C TYR A 309 -32.65 -1.16 4.72
N TYR A 310 -32.68 -0.11 3.91
CA TYR A 310 -32.38 -0.17 2.49
C TYR A 310 -30.86 -0.09 2.27
N ASN A 311 -30.30 -1.16 1.71
CA ASN A 311 -28.90 -1.24 1.31
C ASN A 311 -28.78 -0.93 -0.19
N HIS A 312 -27.77 -0.13 -0.53
CA HIS A 312 -27.57 0.41 -1.86
C HIS A 312 -26.18 0.05 -2.37
N THR A 313 -26.08 -0.62 -3.51
CA THR A 313 -24.78 -0.91 -4.14
C THR A 313 -24.71 -0.28 -5.52
N ALA A 314 -23.71 0.55 -5.76
CA ALA A 314 -23.43 1.18 -7.05
C ALA A 314 -22.10 0.67 -7.63
N TYR A 315 -22.09 0.28 -8.90
CA TYR A 315 -20.91 -0.22 -9.60
C TYR A 315 -20.46 0.76 -10.68
N PHE A 316 -19.21 1.22 -10.57
CA PHE A 316 -18.56 2.10 -11.53
C PHE A 316 -17.46 1.34 -12.29
N ARG A 317 -17.52 1.34 -13.63
CA ARG A 317 -16.46 0.72 -14.45
C ARG A 317 -15.15 1.50 -14.42
N SER A 318 -15.23 2.82 -14.26
CA SER A 318 -14.12 3.77 -14.22
C SER A 318 -14.49 4.87 -13.24
N HIS A 319 -13.60 5.18 -12.30
CA HIS A 319 -13.89 6.12 -11.23
C HIS A 319 -12.66 6.95 -10.88
N ASP A 320 -12.68 8.22 -11.28
CA ASP A 320 -11.72 9.21 -10.81
C ASP A 320 -11.96 9.48 -9.32
N ILE A 321 -11.02 9.04 -8.50
CA ILE A 321 -11.09 9.08 -7.05
C ILE A 321 -10.84 10.50 -6.51
N TYR A 322 -10.05 11.31 -7.21
CA TYR A 322 -9.76 12.66 -6.73
C TYR A 322 -10.93 13.59 -7.06
N SER A 323 -11.28 13.76 -8.34
CA SER A 323 -12.23 14.81 -8.75
C SER A 323 -13.69 14.37 -8.78
N ALA A 324 -14.00 13.11 -9.10
CA ALA A 324 -15.38 12.67 -9.35
C ALA A 324 -16.01 11.88 -8.19
N TRP A 325 -15.22 11.06 -7.49
CA TRP A 325 -15.72 10.14 -6.46
C TRP A 325 -16.52 10.81 -5.34
N PRO A 326 -16.08 11.94 -4.75
CA PRO A 326 -16.86 12.62 -3.71
C PRO A 326 -18.28 12.96 -4.16
N ILE A 327 -18.38 13.57 -5.34
CA ILE A 327 -19.64 14.04 -5.93
C ILE A 327 -20.55 12.85 -6.27
N ASN A 328 -20.00 11.83 -6.94
CA ASN A 328 -20.72 10.60 -7.27
C ASN A 328 -21.23 9.87 -6.01
N ALA A 329 -20.37 9.74 -4.99
CA ALA A 329 -20.70 9.03 -3.77
C ALA A 329 -21.80 9.73 -2.97
N TYR A 330 -21.72 11.05 -2.84
CA TYR A 330 -22.80 11.85 -2.27
C TYR A 330 -24.10 11.69 -3.07
N GLY A 331 -24.03 11.75 -4.41
CA GLY A 331 -25.18 11.52 -5.28
C GLY A 331 -25.86 10.16 -5.04
N GLN A 332 -25.10 9.09 -4.85
CA GLN A 332 -25.64 7.77 -4.51
C GLN A 332 -26.30 7.74 -3.13
N ILE A 333 -25.73 8.42 -2.12
CA ILE A 333 -26.36 8.55 -0.80
C ILE A 333 -27.70 9.29 -0.89
N VAL A 334 -27.78 10.38 -1.67
CA VAL A 334 -29.03 11.12 -1.89
C VAL A 334 -30.06 10.25 -2.62
N LEU A 335 -29.64 9.52 -3.67
CA LEU A 335 -30.52 8.58 -4.37
C LEU A 335 -31.03 7.48 -3.44
N ALA A 336 -30.16 6.91 -2.60
CA ALA A 336 -30.55 5.91 -1.61
C ALA A 336 -31.55 6.46 -0.58
N SER A 337 -31.34 7.69 -0.11
CA SER A 337 -32.29 8.42 0.75
C SER A 337 -33.65 8.56 0.07
N LYS A 338 -33.66 8.93 -1.22
CA LYS A 338 -34.88 9.11 -1.99
C LYS A 338 -35.64 7.80 -2.18
N ILE A 339 -34.93 6.69 -2.43
CA ILE A 339 -35.53 5.36 -2.53
C ILE A 339 -36.15 4.94 -1.19
N ALA A 340 -35.40 5.04 -0.09
CA ALA A 340 -35.90 4.72 1.25
C ALA A 340 -37.15 5.57 1.62
N GLU A 341 -37.17 6.84 1.25
CA GLU A 341 -38.34 7.72 1.42
C GLU A 341 -39.56 7.22 0.64
N HIS A 342 -39.39 6.82 -0.63
CA HIS A 342 -40.49 6.30 -1.46
C HIS A 342 -41.04 4.98 -0.92
N ILE A 343 -40.16 4.05 -0.54
CA ILE A 343 -40.57 2.78 0.08
C ILE A 343 -41.33 3.07 1.37
N SER A 344 -40.82 3.98 2.21
CA SER A 344 -41.49 4.35 3.46
C SER A 344 -42.89 4.91 3.22
N LYS A 345 -43.02 5.85 2.27
CA LYS A 345 -44.31 6.47 1.93
C LYS A 345 -45.33 5.46 1.39
N ARG A 346 -44.90 4.53 0.53
CA ARG A 346 -45.80 3.53 -0.08
C ARG A 346 -46.18 2.39 0.86
N THR A 347 -45.32 2.05 1.82
CA THR A 347 -45.54 0.91 2.73
C THR A 347 -46.06 1.32 4.11
N GLY A 348 -45.95 2.59 4.50
CA GLY A 348 -46.23 3.07 5.85
C GLY A 348 -45.20 2.64 6.89
N LYS A 349 -44.14 1.91 6.51
CA LYS A 349 -43.05 1.48 7.40
C LYS A 349 -41.93 2.50 7.37
N GLU A 350 -41.25 2.69 8.50
CA GLU A 350 -40.07 3.52 8.54
C GLU A 350 -38.88 2.76 7.93
N ILE A 351 -38.42 3.18 6.74
CA ILE A 351 -37.21 2.65 6.11
C ILE A 351 -36.09 3.68 6.22
N LYS A 352 -34.93 3.23 6.68
CA LYS A 352 -33.69 4.00 6.78
C LYS A 352 -32.68 3.50 5.77
N ILE A 353 -31.64 4.27 5.51
CA ILE A 353 -30.50 3.81 4.71
C ILE A 353 -29.64 2.92 5.61
N GLY A 354 -29.27 1.73 5.13
CA GLY A 354 -28.27 0.87 5.74
C GLY A 354 -26.88 1.20 5.22
N TYR A 355 -26.29 0.26 4.47
CA TYR A 355 -25.01 0.45 3.80
C TYR A 355 -25.16 1.05 2.41
N VAL A 356 -24.32 2.03 2.09
CA VAL A 356 -24.09 2.50 0.72
C VAL A 356 -22.72 1.97 0.27
N THR A 357 -22.72 1.04 -0.66
CA THR A 357 -21.52 0.39 -1.20
C THR A 357 -21.24 0.91 -2.60
N ILE A 358 -20.01 1.38 -2.83
CA ILE A 358 -19.53 1.84 -4.13
C ILE A 358 -18.38 0.96 -4.56
N ILE A 359 -18.57 0.22 -5.64
CA ILE A 359 -17.56 -0.63 -6.24
C ILE A 359 -16.98 0.10 -7.45
N SER A 360 -15.73 0.53 -7.33
CA SER A 360 -14.95 1.15 -8.40
C SER A 360 -14.06 0.09 -9.04
N SER A 361 -14.45 -0.39 -10.22
CA SER A 361 -13.70 -1.41 -10.95
C SER A 361 -12.32 -0.91 -11.36
N SER A 362 -12.25 0.31 -11.89
CA SER A 362 -11.02 1.07 -12.15
C SER A 362 -11.02 2.33 -11.29
N ALA A 363 -10.55 2.22 -10.06
CA ALA A 363 -10.33 3.35 -9.17
C ALA A 363 -8.99 3.99 -9.51
N HIS A 364 -8.97 5.29 -9.85
CA HIS A 364 -7.76 5.93 -10.31
C HIS A 364 -7.63 7.40 -9.90
N ILE A 365 -6.40 7.92 -9.95
CA ILE A 365 -6.08 9.34 -9.86
C ILE A 365 -5.19 9.69 -11.05
N TYR A 366 -5.59 10.69 -11.83
CA TYR A 366 -4.82 11.20 -12.96
C TYR A 366 -3.53 11.90 -12.53
N GLU A 367 -2.53 11.91 -13.40
CA GLU A 367 -1.18 12.41 -13.11
C GLU A 367 -1.18 13.88 -12.67
N HIS A 368 -2.03 14.70 -13.28
CA HIS A 368 -2.15 16.12 -12.92
C HIS A 368 -2.64 16.34 -11.48
N ASP A 369 -3.36 15.38 -10.90
CA ASP A 369 -3.94 15.48 -9.55
C ASP A 369 -3.11 14.79 -8.45
N TRP A 370 -2.03 14.08 -8.77
CA TRP A 370 -1.23 13.38 -7.76
C TRP A 370 -0.72 14.32 -6.66
N LYS A 371 -0.17 15.48 -7.03
CA LYS A 371 0.33 16.47 -6.06
C LYS A 371 -0.79 17.10 -5.24
N ASN A 372 -1.97 17.28 -5.82
CA ASN A 372 -3.11 17.85 -5.10
C ASN A 372 -3.65 16.85 -4.09
N ALA A 373 -3.78 15.58 -4.48
CA ALA A 373 -4.14 14.48 -3.60
C ALA A 373 -3.13 14.32 -2.44
N GLU A 374 -1.83 14.45 -2.70
CA GLU A 374 -0.78 14.44 -1.67
C GLU A 374 -0.99 15.55 -0.64
N LYS A 375 -1.28 16.79 -1.06
CA LYS A 375 -1.57 17.91 -0.16
C LYS A 375 -2.81 17.68 0.70
N VAL A 376 -3.86 17.09 0.13
CA VAL A 376 -5.07 16.70 0.88
C VAL A 376 -4.70 15.71 2.00
N LEU A 377 -3.88 14.70 1.68
CA LEU A 377 -3.41 13.73 2.67
C LEU A 377 -2.53 14.36 3.75
N GLU A 378 -1.59 15.22 3.38
CA GLU A 378 -0.73 15.93 4.33
C GLU A 378 -1.55 16.71 5.37
N LYS A 379 -2.64 17.36 4.92
CA LYS A 379 -3.52 18.13 5.79
C LYS A 379 -4.40 17.26 6.69
N HIS A 380 -5.07 16.25 6.14
CA HIS A 380 -6.15 15.55 6.85
C HIS A 380 -5.79 14.17 7.39
N PHE A 381 -4.79 13.48 6.82
CA PHE A 381 -4.59 12.06 7.10
C PHE A 381 -4.27 11.76 8.57
N LYS A 382 -3.55 12.66 9.25
CA LYS A 382 -3.22 12.50 10.68
C LYS A 382 -4.45 12.52 11.57
N GLU A 383 -5.46 13.30 11.24
CA GLU A 383 -6.73 13.35 11.97
C GLU A 383 -7.58 12.13 11.63
N VAL A 384 -7.74 11.83 10.34
CA VAL A 384 -8.49 10.66 9.86
C VAL A 384 -7.95 9.34 10.44
N SER A 385 -6.63 9.20 10.56
CA SER A 385 -6.00 7.99 11.12
C SER A 385 -6.19 7.81 12.62
N LYS A 386 -6.58 8.85 13.35
CA LYS A 386 -6.90 8.78 14.78
C LYS A 386 -8.38 8.54 15.06
N ALA A 387 -9.24 8.73 14.07
CA ALA A 387 -10.67 8.52 14.22
C ALA A 387 -10.94 7.05 14.55
N PHE A 388 -11.63 6.81 15.67
CA PHE A 388 -12.13 5.49 16.00
C PHE A 388 -13.34 5.18 15.12
N VAL A 389 -13.27 4.06 14.41
CA VAL A 389 -14.34 3.53 13.57
C VAL A 389 -14.65 2.15 14.11
N THR A 390 -15.89 1.91 14.54
CA THR A 390 -16.34 0.59 15.01
C THR A 390 -16.29 -0.42 13.87
N ASP A 391 -15.87 -1.66 14.16
CA ASP A 391 -15.92 -2.73 13.17
C ASP A 391 -17.40 -3.12 12.96
N PRO A 392 -17.91 -3.20 11.72
CA PRO A 392 -19.28 -3.61 11.45
C PRO A 392 -19.57 -5.05 11.91
N ARG A 393 -18.54 -5.85 12.19
CA ARG A 393 -18.68 -7.20 12.74
C ARG A 393 -18.81 -7.23 14.26
N GLY A 394 -18.82 -6.08 14.93
CA GLY A 394 -19.08 -5.97 16.37
C GLY A 394 -17.81 -5.74 17.20
N ASN A 395 -17.86 -6.12 18.47
CA ASN A 395 -16.86 -5.77 19.48
C ASN A 395 -16.31 -7.00 20.22
N PHE A 396 -15.21 -6.82 20.94
CA PHE A 396 -14.57 -7.87 21.73
C PHE A 396 -14.48 -7.48 23.21
N ILE A 397 -14.89 -8.39 24.07
CA ILE A 397 -14.64 -8.31 25.52
C ILE A 397 -13.60 -9.35 25.88
N ILE A 398 -12.53 -8.91 26.53
CA ILE A 398 -11.38 -9.74 26.88
C ILE A 398 -11.33 -9.86 28.40
N LYS A 399 -11.21 -11.09 28.88
CA LYS A 399 -11.17 -11.41 30.31
C LYS A 399 -10.07 -12.44 30.56
N VAL A 400 -9.62 -12.50 31.81
CA VAL A 400 -8.80 -13.60 32.31
C VAL A 400 -9.65 -14.39 33.30
N GLU A 401 -9.90 -15.66 33.00
CA GLU A 401 -10.71 -16.55 33.82
C GLU A 401 -10.03 -17.91 33.88
N ASN A 402 -9.95 -18.53 35.08
CA ASN A 402 -9.47 -19.91 35.25
C ASN A 402 -8.10 -20.21 34.57
N ASP A 403 -7.13 -19.29 34.68
CA ASP A 403 -5.79 -19.43 34.07
C ASP A 403 -5.81 -19.49 32.52
N GLU A 404 -6.86 -18.93 31.90
CA GLU A 404 -6.99 -18.76 30.45
C GLU A 404 -7.38 -17.32 30.07
N ILE A 405 -7.07 -16.94 28.83
CA ILE A 405 -7.55 -15.71 28.21
C ILE A 405 -8.86 -16.05 27.50
N VAL A 406 -9.92 -15.30 27.83
CA VAL A 406 -11.26 -15.46 27.27
C VAL A 406 -11.56 -14.24 26.42
N VAL A 407 -11.95 -14.46 25.16
CA VAL A 407 -12.37 -13.39 24.25
C VAL A 407 -13.80 -13.67 23.82
N GLU A 408 -14.71 -12.79 24.21
CA GLU A 408 -16.10 -12.80 23.77
C GLU A 408 -16.23 -11.88 22.55
N HIS A 409 -16.56 -12.45 21.40
CA HIS A 409 -17.00 -11.70 20.23
C HIS A 409 -18.50 -11.43 20.35
N ARG A 410 -18.87 -10.15 20.27
CA ARG A 410 -20.25 -9.69 20.41
C ARG A 410 -20.66 -8.88 19.20
N ASP A 411 -21.92 -9.03 18.78
CA ASP A 411 -22.50 -8.18 17.76
C ASP A 411 -22.77 -6.75 18.29
N TRP A 412 -23.40 -5.92 17.46
CA TRP A 412 -23.69 -4.53 17.78
C TRP A 412 -24.83 -4.36 18.82
N GLU A 413 -25.63 -5.41 19.05
CA GLU A 413 -26.64 -5.44 20.13
C GLU A 413 -26.03 -5.95 21.45
N GLY A 414 -24.77 -6.41 21.41
CA GLY A 414 -24.07 -6.98 22.57
C GLY A 414 -24.33 -8.47 22.76
N THR A 415 -25.01 -9.14 21.82
CA THR A 415 -25.22 -10.59 21.85
C THR A 415 -23.90 -11.30 21.60
N ILE A 416 -23.61 -12.34 22.40
CA ILE A 416 -22.42 -13.15 22.20
C ILE A 416 -22.58 -13.97 20.93
N VAL A 417 -21.72 -13.71 19.95
CA VAL A 417 -21.64 -14.47 18.70
C VAL A 417 -20.77 -15.70 18.90
N GLN A 418 -19.59 -15.52 19.52
CA GLN A 418 -18.63 -16.58 19.73
C GLN A 418 -17.74 -16.28 20.93
N VAL A 419 -17.24 -17.33 21.58
CA VAL A 419 -16.28 -17.21 22.70
C VAL A 419 -15.04 -18.04 22.37
N TYR A 420 -13.88 -17.42 22.52
CA TYR A 420 -12.58 -18.05 22.35
C TYR A 420 -11.89 -18.16 23.70
N ARG A 421 -11.20 -19.28 23.94
CA ARG A 421 -10.45 -19.54 25.16
C ARG A 421 -9.14 -20.23 24.81
N ASP A 422 -8.02 -19.66 25.24
CA ASP A 422 -6.72 -20.33 25.25
C ASP A 422 -5.80 -19.59 26.24
N ARG A 423 -4.82 -20.29 26.77
CA ARG A 423 -3.73 -19.70 27.55
C ARG A 423 -2.63 -19.11 26.68
N ASP A 424 -2.42 -19.65 25.48
CA ASP A 424 -1.42 -19.20 24.52
C ASP A 424 -1.99 -18.13 23.58
N PRO A 425 -1.47 -16.89 23.64
CA PRO A 425 -1.99 -15.78 22.84
C PRO A 425 -1.83 -16.02 21.33
N VAL A 426 -0.83 -16.80 20.89
CA VAL A 426 -0.58 -17.05 19.47
C VAL A 426 -1.61 -18.01 18.90
N ARG A 427 -1.96 -19.07 19.63
CA ARG A 427 -3.03 -20.00 19.22
C ARG A 427 -4.38 -19.31 19.19
N LEU A 428 -4.67 -18.52 20.22
CA LEU A 428 -5.90 -17.74 20.32
C LEU A 428 -6.08 -16.80 19.11
N LEU A 429 -5.06 -15.99 18.82
CA LEU A 429 -5.05 -15.10 17.65
C LEU A 429 -5.14 -15.87 16.33
N GLY A 430 -4.49 -17.03 16.24
CA GLY A 430 -4.57 -17.92 15.07
C GLY A 430 -5.99 -18.41 14.80
N SER A 431 -6.68 -18.90 15.82
CA SER A 431 -8.09 -19.33 15.71
C SER A 431 -9.01 -18.19 15.28
N MET A 432 -8.84 -17.01 15.90
CA MET A 432 -9.66 -15.83 15.58
C MET A 432 -9.38 -15.29 14.18
N ALA A 433 -8.15 -15.40 13.69
CA ALA A 433 -7.79 -15.00 12.33
C ALA A 433 -8.40 -15.93 11.28
N LEU A 434 -8.46 -17.24 11.54
CA LEU A 434 -9.10 -18.21 10.63
C LEU A 434 -10.59 -17.94 10.46
N ASP A 435 -11.27 -17.55 11.54
CA ASP A 435 -12.70 -17.21 11.50
C ASP A 435 -12.98 -15.84 10.83
N SER A 436 -11.95 -15.13 10.37
CA SER A 436 -12.05 -13.84 9.69
C SER A 436 -12.89 -12.83 10.48
N LEU A 437 -12.78 -12.80 11.82
CA LEU A 437 -13.66 -12.00 12.68
C LEU A 437 -13.57 -10.50 12.45
N LEU A 438 -12.45 -10.02 11.93
CA LEU A 438 -12.13 -8.61 11.80
C LEU A 438 -12.20 -8.18 10.34
N SER A 439 -12.94 -7.10 10.09
CA SER A 439 -12.96 -6.46 8.77
C SER A 439 -11.93 -5.34 8.65
N MET A 440 -11.37 -4.88 9.79
CA MET A 440 -10.49 -3.72 9.85
C MET A 440 -9.11 -4.03 10.50
N PRO A 441 -7.97 -3.69 9.85
CA PRO A 441 -6.64 -3.93 10.41
C PRO A 441 -6.35 -3.25 11.75
N SER A 442 -6.95 -2.08 12.00
CA SER A 442 -6.79 -1.35 13.28
C SER A 442 -7.34 -2.14 14.47
N HIS A 443 -8.47 -2.83 14.27
CA HIS A 443 -9.05 -3.70 15.28
C HIS A 443 -8.22 -4.95 15.50
N ALA A 444 -7.58 -5.49 14.45
CA ALA A 444 -6.64 -6.61 14.59
C ALA A 444 -5.42 -6.25 15.41
N ALA A 445 -4.86 -5.06 15.18
CA ALA A 445 -3.74 -4.55 15.97
C ALA A 445 -4.13 -4.33 17.44
N TYR A 446 -5.31 -3.75 17.69
CA TYR A 446 -5.86 -3.59 19.04
C TYR A 446 -6.03 -4.94 19.75
N LEU A 447 -6.68 -5.90 19.09
CA LEU A 447 -6.99 -7.21 19.65
C LEU A 447 -5.73 -8.00 19.99
N ALA A 448 -4.73 -7.98 19.09
CA ALA A 448 -3.41 -8.56 19.36
C ALA A 448 -2.75 -7.92 20.59
N ARG A 449 -2.74 -6.58 20.67
CA ARG A 449 -2.19 -5.86 21.83
C ARG A 449 -2.86 -6.29 23.13
N GLU A 450 -4.19 -6.29 23.17
CA GLU A 450 -4.95 -6.61 24.38
C GLU A 450 -4.80 -8.08 24.80
N ILE A 451 -4.81 -9.03 23.85
CA ILE A 451 -4.57 -10.45 24.14
C ILE A 451 -3.18 -10.67 24.73
N PHE A 452 -2.13 -10.03 24.19
CA PHE A 452 -0.80 -10.12 24.78
C PHE A 452 -0.71 -9.45 26.16
N ARG A 453 -1.42 -8.34 26.39
CA ARG A 453 -1.52 -7.73 27.74
C ARG A 453 -2.18 -8.67 28.74
N ALA A 454 -3.28 -9.34 28.36
CA ALA A 454 -3.94 -10.35 29.18
C ALA A 454 -3.01 -11.52 29.49
N TYR A 455 -2.26 -12.00 28.49
CA TYR A 455 -1.25 -13.05 28.67
C TYR A 455 -0.15 -12.67 29.68
N PHE A 456 0.41 -11.45 29.58
CA PHE A 456 1.45 -11.02 30.52
C PHE A 456 0.90 -10.80 31.93
N ALA A 457 -0.30 -10.25 32.07
CA ALA A 457 -0.96 -10.12 33.37
C ALA A 457 -1.14 -11.50 34.03
N LEU A 458 -1.61 -12.49 33.27
CA LEU A 458 -1.76 -13.88 33.71
C LEU A 458 -0.42 -14.49 34.14
N LYS A 459 0.63 -14.31 33.33
CA LYS A 459 1.98 -14.82 33.63
C LYS A 459 2.61 -14.19 34.88
N GLU A 460 2.34 -12.91 35.11
CA GLU A 460 2.87 -12.15 36.24
C GLU A 460 1.98 -12.22 37.50
N GLY A 461 0.83 -12.90 37.44
CA GLY A 461 -0.13 -12.96 38.55
C GLY A 461 -0.77 -11.61 38.89
N LYS A 462 -0.93 -10.73 37.88
CA LYS A 462 -1.56 -9.40 38.01
C LYS A 462 -2.96 -9.40 37.42
N ASP A 463 -3.80 -8.50 37.90
CA ASP A 463 -5.13 -8.29 37.33
C ASP A 463 -5.04 -7.65 35.94
N TYR A 464 -5.67 -8.28 34.96
CA TYR A 464 -5.89 -7.70 33.64
C TYR A 464 -7.12 -6.79 33.64
N ILE A 465 -6.95 -5.57 33.15
CA ILE A 465 -8.05 -4.62 32.89
C ILE A 465 -7.92 -4.17 31.43
N GLN A 466 -8.92 -4.52 30.62
CA GLN A 466 -9.03 -4.11 29.22
C GLN A 466 -9.00 -2.57 29.12
N ASP A 467 -8.36 -2.04 28.08
CA ASP A 467 -8.22 -0.60 27.78
C ASP A 467 -7.42 0.26 28.78
N LYS A 468 -6.94 -0.32 29.88
CA LYS A 468 -6.05 0.39 30.81
C LYS A 468 -4.68 0.64 30.18
N VAL A 469 -4.36 1.90 29.88
CA VAL A 469 -3.06 2.29 29.30
C VAL A 469 -1.91 2.01 30.26
#